data_AF-A0AAN9A3U1-F1
#
_entry.id   AF-A0AAN9A3U1-F1
#
_cell.length_a   1.000
_cell.length_b   1.000
_cell.length_c   1.000
_cell.angle_alpha   90.00
_cell.angle_beta   90.00
_cell.angle_gamma   90.00
#
_symmetry.space_group_name_H-M   'P 1'
#
loop_
_entity.id
_entity.type
_entity.pdbx_description
1 polymer ?
#
loop_
_entity_poly.entity_id
_entity_poly.type
_entity_poly.pdbx_seq_one_letter_code
_entity_poly.pdbx_strand_id
1 'polypeptide(L)' 'MDFNGLEKTFVEQHKVQLESSGVPRHFWPTIFRKLQGQVYDAGECFQLIQLTSTENRVDDSPFWQVIVIKEDGMKATDPE' A
#
# COMPACT_ATOMS: atom_id res chain seq x y z
N MET A 1 17.48 13.15 -18.54
CA MET A 1 18.12 11.99 -17.87
C MET A 1 17.35 10.75 -18.31
N ASP A 2 18.04 9.68 -18.68
CA ASP A 2 17.39 8.44 -19.10
C ASP A 2 16.96 7.65 -17.85
N PHE A 3 15.68 7.72 -17.51
CA PHE A 3 15.11 7.05 -16.35
C PHE A 3 14.93 5.54 -16.56
N ASN A 4 14.94 5.06 -17.82
CA ASN A 4 14.71 3.65 -18.12
C ASN A 4 15.85 2.76 -17.64
N GLY A 5 17.09 3.26 -17.67
CA GLY A 5 18.26 2.52 -17.16
C GLY A 5 18.19 2.31 -15.64
N LEU A 6 17.79 3.35 -14.89
CA LEU A 6 17.71 3.30 -13.44
C LEU A 6 16.57 2.40 -12.95
N GLU A 7 15.42 2.45 -13.62
CA GLU A 7 14.29 1.58 -13.28
C GLU A 7 14.64 0.10 -13.48
N LYS A 8 15.35 -0.23 -14.56
CA LYS A 8 15.83 -1.60 -14.81
C LYS A 8 16.77 -2.07 -13.71
N THR A 9 17.77 -1.25 -13.35
CA THR A 9 18.70 -1.57 -12.25
C THR A 9 17.98 -1.73 -10.91
N PHE A 10 16.99 -0.87 -10.62
CA PHE A 10 16.16 -0.99 -9.43
C PHE A 10 15.44 -2.35 -9.38
N VAL A 11 14.79 -2.74 -10.48
CA VAL A 11 14.10 -4.04 -10.55
C VAL A 11 15.10 -5.18 -10.40
N GLU A 12 16.26 -5.14 -11.07
CA GLU A 12 17.30 -6.18 -10.94
C GLU A 12 17.78 -6.35 -9.49
N GLN A 13 17.94 -5.26 -8.74
CA GLN A 13 18.43 -5.27 -7.35
C GLN A 13 17.35 -5.66 -6.32
N HIS A 14 16.08 -5.30 -6.59
CA HIS A 14 14.99 -5.42 -5.61
C HIS A 14 13.90 -6.42 -5.97
N LYS A 15 14.07 -7.17 -7.06
CA LYS A 15 13.08 -8.14 -7.54
C LYS A 15 12.59 -9.10 -6.45
N VAL A 16 13.52 -9.69 -5.70
CA VAL A 16 13.18 -10.68 -4.66
C VAL A 16 12.29 -10.05 -3.57
N GLN A 17 12.58 -8.81 -3.18
CA GLN A 17 11.82 -8.07 -2.18
C GLN A 17 10.42 -7.69 -2.69
N LEU A 18 10.32 -7.27 -3.96
CA LEU A 18 9.04 -6.94 -4.59
C LEU A 18 8.15 -8.19 -4.73
N GLU A 19 8.73 -9.31 -5.14
CA GLU A 19 8.02 -10.58 -5.30
C GLU A 19 7.63 -11.18 -3.93
N SER A 20 8.51 -11.17 -2.93
CA SER A 20 8.20 -11.69 -1.59
C SER A 20 7.19 -10.84 -0.83
N SER A 21 7.10 -9.55 -1.13
CA SER A 21 6.09 -8.63 -0.59
C SER A 21 4.75 -8.71 -1.33
N GLY A 22 4.64 -9.56 -2.36
CA GLY A 22 3.41 -9.74 -3.13
C GLY A 22 3.03 -8.55 -4.02
N VAL A 23 3.98 -7.67 -4.37
CA VAL A 23 3.71 -6.47 -5.16
C VAL A 23 3.48 -6.82 -6.64
N PRO A 24 2.33 -6.47 -7.24
CA PRO A 24 2.08 -6.69 -8.66
C PRO A 24 3.09 -5.97 -9.58
N ARG A 25 3.57 -6.67 -10.63
CA ARG A 25 4.64 -6.18 -11.52
C ARG A 25 4.36 -4.82 -12.17
N HIS A 26 3.10 -4.55 -12.53
CA HIS A 26 2.71 -3.28 -13.14
C HIS A 26 2.83 -2.08 -12.19
N PHE A 27 3.00 -2.30 -10.88
CA PHE A 27 3.26 -1.24 -9.91
C PHE A 27 4.74 -0.96 -9.66
N TRP A 28 5.66 -1.82 -10.10
CA TRP A 28 7.10 -1.63 -9.87
C TRP A 28 7.65 -0.31 -10.43
N PRO A 29 7.27 0.15 -11.65
CA PRO A 29 7.68 1.46 -12.16
C PRO A 29 7.19 2.63 -11.29
N THR A 30 5.99 2.48 -10.72
CA THR A 30 5.40 3.50 -9.83
C THR A 30 6.11 3.54 -8.48
N ILE A 31 6.45 2.38 -7.91
CA ILE A 31 7.22 2.31 -6.67
C ILE A 31 8.59 2.97 -6.86
N PHE A 32 9.31 2.66 -7.94
CA PHE A 32 10.59 3.30 -8.24
C PHE A 32 10.47 4.82 -8.29
N ARG A 33 9.50 5.35 -9.05
CA ARG A 33 9.25 6.81 -9.14
C ARG A 33 8.90 7.44 -7.80
N LYS A 34 8.06 6.78 -6.99
CA LYS A 34 7.69 7.26 -5.65
C LYS A 34 8.89 7.29 -4.71
N LEU A 35 9.72 6.25 -4.71
CA LEU A 35 10.95 6.20 -3.89
C LEU A 35 11.96 7.27 -4.32
N GLN A 36 12.18 7.43 -5.63
CA GLN A 36 13.09 8.44 -6.17
C GLN A 36 12.61 9.87 -5.83
N GLY A 37 11.30 10.11 -5.91
CA GLY A 37 10.69 11.39 -5.58
C GLY A 37 10.38 11.59 -4.09
N GLN A 38 10.70 10.62 -3.23
CA GLN A 38 10.34 10.61 -1.80
C GLN A 38 8.84 10.86 -1.54
N VAL A 39 7.99 10.31 -2.41
CA VAL A 39 6.53 10.43 -2.34
C VAL A 39 5.97 9.29 -1.49
N TYR A 40 5.62 9.61 -0.23
CA TYR A 40 5.08 8.66 0.76
C TYR A 40 3.61 8.98 1.11
N ASP A 41 2.80 9.14 0.08
CA ASP A 41 1.38 9.51 0.08
C ASP A 41 0.41 8.35 0.40
N ALA A 42 0.90 7.13 0.64
CA ALA A 42 0.05 5.99 0.94
C ALA A 42 -0.84 6.23 2.18
N GLY A 43 -0.27 6.94 3.17
CA GLY A 43 -0.98 7.34 4.38
C GLY A 43 -2.09 8.36 4.15
N GLU A 44 -2.19 8.98 2.97
CA GLU A 44 -3.30 9.88 2.60
C GLU A 44 -4.52 9.11 2.09
N CYS A 45 -4.36 7.84 1.72
CA CYS A 45 -5.44 7.02 1.16
C CYS A 45 -6.13 6.17 2.23
N PHE A 46 -5.34 5.49 3.07
CA PHE A 46 -5.85 4.57 4.07
C PHE A 46 -4.96 4.51 5.32
N GLN A 47 -5.56 4.14 6.44
CA GLN A 47 -4.88 3.95 7.71
C GLN A 47 -5.27 2.62 8.36
N LEU A 48 -4.31 1.95 8.99
CA LEU A 48 -4.57 0.80 9.85
C LEU A 48 -4.85 1.32 11.27
N ILE A 49 -6.04 1.05 11.80
CA ILE A 49 -6.44 1.45 13.16
C ILE A 49 -6.62 0.23 14.04
N GLN A 50 -6.17 0.34 15.30
CA GLN A 50 -6.42 -0.68 16.31
C GLN A 50 -7.77 -0.40 16.94
N LEU A 51 -8.66 -1.39 16.92
CA LEU A 51 -9.94 -1.32 17.60
C LEU A 51 -9.69 -1.57 19.10
N THR A 52 -9.93 -0.57 19.95
CA THR A 52 -9.64 -0.63 21.40
C THR A 52 -10.87 -0.96 22.25
N SER A 53 -12.08 -0.87 21.70
CA SER A 53 -13.30 -1.21 22.43
C SER A 53 -13.36 -2.72 22.71
N THR A 54 -13.55 -3.11 23.96
CA THR A 54 -13.75 -4.49 24.39
C THR A 54 -15.22 -4.80 24.72
N GLU A 55 -16.03 -3.76 24.96
CA GLU A 55 -17.45 -3.90 25.18
C GLU A 55 -18.14 -4.26 23.85
N ASN A 56 -18.81 -5.42 23.82
CA ASN A 56 -19.52 -5.99 22.67
C ASN A 56 -18.66 -6.59 21.55
N ARG A 57 -17.38 -6.92 21.82
CA ARG A 57 -16.59 -7.71 20.87
C ARG A 57 -17.09 -9.15 20.80
N VAL A 58 -17.30 -9.63 19.58
CA VAL A 58 -17.39 -11.06 19.29
C VAL A 58 -15.97 -11.62 19.35
N ASP A 59 -15.80 -12.82 19.90
CA ASP A 59 -14.49 -13.46 20.16
C ASP A 59 -13.58 -13.53 18.92
N ASP A 60 -14.17 -13.56 17.71
CA ASP A 60 -13.47 -13.58 16.42
C ASP A 60 -13.39 -12.22 15.69
N SER A 61 -13.77 -11.12 16.33
CA SER A 61 -13.70 -9.79 15.70
C SER A 61 -12.24 -9.32 15.54
N PRO A 62 -11.86 -8.72 14.39
CA PRO A 62 -10.47 -8.35 14.15
C PRO A 62 -9.99 -7.25 15.11
N PHE A 63 -8.72 -7.34 15.52
CA PHE A 63 -8.08 -6.31 16.35
C PHE A 63 -7.70 -5.06 15.56
N TRP A 64 -7.55 -5.20 14.25
CA TRP A 64 -7.11 -4.16 13.34
C TRP A 64 -8.13 -3.98 12.21
N GLN A 65 -8.38 -2.74 11.83
CA GLN A 65 -9.23 -2.40 10.70
C GLN A 65 -8.48 -1.44 9.77
N VAL A 66 -8.59 -1.67 8.46
CA VAL A 66 -8.15 -0.70 7.45
C VAL A 66 -9.31 0.26 7.19
N ILE A 67 -9.07 1.56 7.34
CA ILE A 67 -10.02 2.62 7.02
C ILE A 67 -9.52 3.42 5.82
N VAL A 68 -10.44 3.85 4.96
CA VAL A 68 -10.18 4.80 3.89
C VAL A 68 -10.36 6.19 4.45
N ILE A 69 -9.34 7.04 4.34
CA ILE A 69 -9.38 8.41 4.89
C ILE A 69 -9.51 9.48 3.81
N LYS A 70 -9.31 9.11 2.55
CA LYS A 70 -9.53 9.98 1.41
C LYS A 70 -11.03 10.15 1.16
N GLU A 71 -11.49 11.40 1.05
CA GLU A 71 -12.91 11.74 0.91
C GLU A 71 -13.57 11.04 -0.31
N ASP A 72 -12.85 11.01 -1.44
CA ASP A 72 -13.24 10.28 -2.66
C ASP A 72 -12.56 8.91 -2.81
N GLY A 73 -12.18 8.28 -1.69
CA GLY A 73 -11.52 6.97 -1.71
C GLY A 73 -12.51 5.81 -1.86
N MET A 74 -12.11 4.77 -2.59
CA MET A 74 -12.91 3.54 -2.73
C MET A 74 -12.87 2.70 -1.45
N LYS A 75 -14.04 2.43 -0.88
CA LYS A 75 -14.21 1.56 0.29
C LYS A 75 -14.40 0.13 -0.17
N ALA A 76 -13.98 -0.82 0.65
CA ALA A 76 -14.22 -2.25 0.41
C ALA A 76 -15.72 -2.62 0.33
N THR A 77 -16.60 -1.75 0.83
CA THR A 77 -18.06 -1.89 0.79
C THR A 77 -18.71 -1.21 -0.40
N ASP A 78 -17.94 -0.51 -1.24
CA ASP A 78 -18.49 0.14 -2.43
C ASP A 78 -18.84 -0.93 -3.48
N PRO A 79 -19.95 -0.76 -4.22
CA PRO A 79 -20.31 -1.68 -5.31
C PRO A 79 -19.27 -1.63 -6.44
N GLU A 80 -19.07 -2.76 -7.13
CA GLU A 80 -18.21 -2.87 -8.33
C GLU A 80 -18.71 -2.02 -9.50
#